data_AF-A0A2P7TVG6-F1
#
_entry.id   AF-A0A2P7TVG6-F1
#
_cell.length_a   1.000
_cell.length_b   1.000
_cell.length_c   1.000
_cell.angle_alpha   90.00
_cell.angle_beta   90.00
_cell.angle_gamma   90.00
#
_symmetry.space_group_name_H-M   'P 1'
#
loop_
_entity.id
_entity.type
_entity.pdbx_description
1 polymer ?
#
loop_
_entity_poly.entity_id
_entity_poly.type
_entity_poly.pdbx_seq_one_letter_code
_entity_poly.pdbx_strand_id
1 'polypeptide(L)'
;MSICRKWFFLFCLGWLLLTTACKKQEIIDVSGNQSPYYHEIPTLIVNNYVNKVFIDLIGREPTDEELAAETTALQTDDLSFSARDALIDKLQNSNQFVPVDSSYRRAYHRWFYEQCKARFIEGASIDAINEELGPLYFGLSLLVAQGDTSSADYFGLLEAIEDLNRLISADTLYEQGNIDVIEFSRRMADNAVYDKINMNAFNFVNATFNDFYHRFPTQNEFTRGYAMVEYNDTAQLFGQTGFSKNTYLHIMVSSPEMYEGMIIWAYQTLLARKPTTQEVYTLLPRFTTDRNFKDVQKAIIRTDEYGHFD
;
A
#
# COMPACT_ATOMS: atom_id res chain seq x y z
N MET A 1 -22.29 34.32 49.74
CA MET A 1 -21.69 34.19 48.38
C MET A 1 -20.14 34.20 48.40
N SER A 2 -19.51 33.53 49.38
CA SER A 2 -18.03 33.55 49.56
C SER A 2 -17.40 32.16 49.77
N ILE A 3 -18.19 31.16 50.18
CA ILE A 3 -17.69 29.80 50.45
C ILE A 3 -17.73 28.91 49.18
N CYS A 4 -18.75 29.03 48.34
CA CYS A 4 -18.89 28.23 47.11
C CYS A 4 -17.78 28.50 46.07
N ARG A 5 -17.23 29.71 46.06
CA ARG A 5 -16.19 30.14 45.11
C ARG A 5 -14.79 29.61 45.47
N LYS A 6 -14.55 29.29 46.75
CA LYS A 6 -13.28 28.69 47.22
C LYS A 6 -13.20 27.19 46.90
N TRP A 7 -14.33 26.48 46.96
CA TRP A 7 -14.40 25.07 46.62
C TRP A 7 -14.34 24.81 45.11
N PHE A 8 -14.88 25.72 44.30
CA PHE A 8 -14.74 25.65 42.84
C PHE A 8 -13.28 25.84 42.39
N PHE A 9 -12.52 26.73 43.05
CA PHE A 9 -11.10 26.92 42.77
C PHE A 9 -10.24 25.71 43.18
N LEU A 10 -10.56 25.04 44.30
CA LEU A 10 -9.89 23.82 44.75
C LEU A 10 -10.20 22.61 43.86
N PHE A 11 -11.41 22.53 43.30
CA PHE A 11 -11.79 21.49 42.34
C PHE A 11 -11.12 21.68 40.97
N CYS A 12 -10.96 22.93 40.52
CA CYS A 12 -10.22 23.25 39.29
C CYS A 12 -8.70 23.07 39.41
N LEU A 13 -8.11 23.24 40.61
CA LEU A 13 -6.68 23.03 40.82
C LEU A 13 -6.30 21.53 40.91
N GLY A 14 -7.24 20.67 41.32
CA GLY A 14 -7.03 19.21 41.37
C GLY A 14 -7.11 18.51 40.01
N TRP A 15 -7.81 19.10 39.03
CA TRP A 15 -7.92 18.54 37.67
C TRP A 15 -6.73 18.90 36.75
N LEU A 16 -5.87 19.82 37.17
CA LEU A 16 -4.67 20.22 36.41
C LEU A 16 -3.44 19.32 36.66
N LEU A 17 -3.52 18.36 37.59
CA LEU A 17 -2.38 17.55 38.04
C LEU A 17 -2.43 16.08 37.58
N LEU A 18 -3.35 15.71 36.68
CA LEU A 18 -3.51 14.32 36.19
C LEU A 18 -2.96 14.06 34.77
N THR A 19 -2.27 15.01 34.14
CA THR A 19 -1.82 14.88 32.73
C THR A 19 -0.36 14.50 32.52
N THR A 20 0.39 14.08 33.55
CA THR A 20 1.83 13.79 33.42
C THR A 20 2.21 12.31 33.59
N ALA A 21 1.34 11.37 33.17
CA ALA A 21 1.66 9.94 33.16
C ALA A 21 1.78 9.33 31.75
N CYS A 22 2.10 10.13 30.74
CA CYS A 22 2.74 9.61 29.53
C CYS A 22 4.24 9.79 29.73
N LYS A 23 4.94 8.73 30.14
CA LYS A 23 6.40 8.72 30.00
C LYS A 23 6.67 8.90 28.51
N LYS A 24 7.22 10.06 28.13
CA LYS A 24 7.87 10.21 26.83
C LYS A 24 8.96 9.13 26.80
N GLN A 25 8.69 8.04 26.11
CA GLN A 25 9.74 7.11 25.75
C GLN A 25 10.63 7.90 24.79
N GLU A 26 11.87 8.09 25.21
CA GLU A 26 12.89 8.57 24.29
C GLU A 26 12.83 7.66 23.07
N ILE A 27 12.61 8.26 21.91
CA ILE A 27 12.92 7.59 20.65
C ILE A 27 14.42 7.40 20.74
N ILE A 28 14.83 6.19 21.13
CA ILE A 28 16.22 5.80 21.08
C ILE A 28 16.51 5.65 19.59
N ASP A 29 16.88 6.75 18.95
CA ASP A 29 17.71 6.67 17.77
C ASP A 29 19.05 6.14 18.28
N VAL A 30 19.21 4.81 18.26
CA VAL A 30 20.50 4.19 18.59
C VAL A 30 21.43 4.49 17.42
N SER A 31 21.94 5.72 17.35
CA SER A 31 23.11 6.03 16.55
C SER A 31 24.26 5.20 17.11
N GLY A 32 24.54 4.06 16.47
CA GLY A 32 25.51 3.07 16.95
C GLY A 32 24.93 1.71 17.36
N ASN A 33 23.77 1.29 16.81
CA ASN A 33 23.33 -0.10 16.95
C ASN A 33 24.40 -1.02 16.34
N GLN A 34 25.23 -1.61 17.21
CA GLN A 34 26.18 -2.63 16.81
C GLN A 34 25.36 -3.83 16.38
N SER A 35 25.57 -4.24 15.13
CA SER A 35 25.01 -5.47 14.60
C SER A 35 25.20 -6.62 15.59
N PRO A 36 24.18 -7.46 15.87
CA PRO A 36 24.39 -8.71 16.58
C PRO A 36 25.56 -9.49 15.97
N TYR A 37 26.28 -10.25 16.78
CA TYR A 37 27.43 -11.01 16.31
C TYR A 37 26.95 -12.27 15.57
N TYR A 38 26.97 -12.25 14.23
CA TYR A 38 26.41 -13.32 13.38
C TYR A 38 27.43 -14.37 12.91
N HIS A 39 28.55 -14.52 13.61
CA HIS A 39 29.71 -15.30 13.16
C HIS A 39 29.46 -16.83 13.10
N GLU A 40 28.25 -17.28 13.46
CA GLU A 40 27.78 -18.68 13.44
C GLU A 40 26.59 -18.93 12.51
N ILE A 41 26.10 -17.92 11.76
CA ILE A 41 24.99 -18.12 10.82
C ILE A 41 25.45 -18.97 9.63
N PRO A 42 24.84 -20.14 9.38
CA PRO A 42 25.24 -20.99 8.25
C PRO A 42 25.04 -20.28 6.91
N THR A 43 25.96 -20.48 5.95
CA THR A 43 25.85 -19.93 4.59
C THR A 43 24.51 -20.28 3.92
N LEU A 44 23.94 -21.45 4.23
CA LEU A 44 22.62 -21.84 3.73
C LEU A 44 21.51 -20.89 4.18
N ILE A 45 21.55 -20.40 5.43
CA ILE A 45 20.57 -19.43 5.94
C ILE A 45 20.74 -18.09 5.22
N VAL A 46 21.98 -17.65 4.99
CA VAL A 46 22.25 -16.43 4.21
C VAL A 46 21.75 -16.56 2.77
N ASN A 47 21.99 -17.70 2.11
CA ASN A 47 21.48 -17.97 0.77
C ASN A 47 19.94 -17.95 0.73
N ASN A 48 19.28 -18.54 1.73
CA ASN A 48 17.83 -18.50 1.84
C ASN A 48 17.30 -17.07 2.00
N TYR A 49 17.98 -16.25 2.81
CA TYR A 49 17.66 -14.82 2.92
C TYR A 49 17.79 -14.12 1.57
N VAL A 50 18.92 -14.26 0.85
CA VAL A 50 19.11 -13.64 -0.47
C VAL A 50 18.03 -14.09 -1.45
N ASN A 51 17.77 -15.39 -1.56
CA ASN A 51 16.70 -15.94 -2.41
C ASN A 51 15.35 -15.32 -2.09
N LYS A 52 14.99 -15.27 -0.81
CA LYS A 52 13.72 -14.69 -0.36
C LYS A 52 13.62 -13.20 -0.69
N VAL A 53 14.68 -12.41 -0.45
CA VAL A 53 14.71 -10.98 -0.79
C VAL A 53 14.51 -10.74 -2.29
N PHE A 54 15.15 -11.55 -3.14
CA PHE A 54 14.96 -11.48 -4.59
C PHE A 54 13.53 -11.83 -5.01
N ILE A 55 12.96 -12.92 -4.50
CA ILE A 55 11.59 -13.33 -4.83
C ILE A 55 10.59 -12.27 -4.36
N ASP A 56 10.71 -11.81 -3.12
CA ASP A 56 9.73 -10.89 -2.52
C ASP A 56 9.80 -9.49 -3.16
N LEU A 57 10.98 -9.02 -3.57
CA LEU A 57 11.14 -7.68 -4.16
C LEU A 57 11.05 -7.63 -5.68
N ILE A 58 11.47 -8.68 -6.41
CA ILE A 58 11.53 -8.64 -7.88
C ILE A 58 10.87 -9.85 -8.58
N GLY A 59 10.30 -10.79 -7.81
CA GLY A 59 9.46 -11.87 -8.37
C GLY A 59 10.22 -13.01 -9.06
N ARG A 60 11.53 -13.15 -8.79
CA ARG A 60 12.36 -14.25 -9.31
C ARG A 60 13.46 -14.64 -8.32
N GLU A 61 14.02 -15.83 -8.49
CA GLU A 61 15.25 -16.22 -7.81
C GLU A 61 16.46 -15.44 -8.38
N PRO A 62 17.52 -15.22 -7.57
CA PRO A 62 18.79 -14.69 -8.07
C PRO A 62 19.45 -15.70 -9.04
N THR A 63 20.26 -15.21 -9.98
CA THR A 63 21.17 -16.10 -10.72
C THR A 63 22.26 -16.64 -9.80
N ASP A 64 22.99 -17.68 -10.23
CA ASP A 64 24.09 -18.25 -9.45
C ASP A 64 25.16 -17.18 -9.12
N GLU A 65 25.44 -16.27 -10.06
CA GLU A 65 26.38 -15.16 -9.84
C GLU A 65 25.83 -14.12 -8.87
N GLU A 66 24.54 -13.77 -8.97
CA GLU A 66 23.88 -12.86 -8.04
C GLU A 66 23.89 -13.43 -6.62
N LEU A 67 23.49 -14.70 -6.46
CA LEU A 67 23.46 -15.38 -5.17
C LEU A 67 24.86 -15.41 -4.53
N ALA A 68 25.88 -15.82 -5.29
CA ALA A 68 27.25 -15.88 -4.79
C ALA A 68 27.78 -14.49 -4.39
N ALA A 69 27.53 -13.47 -5.21
CA ALA A 69 27.99 -12.11 -4.95
C ALA A 69 27.31 -11.50 -3.71
N GLU A 70 25.98 -11.60 -3.62
CA GLU A 70 25.23 -11.00 -2.52
C GLU A 70 25.46 -11.74 -1.19
N THR A 71 25.55 -13.07 -1.20
CA THR A 71 25.94 -13.83 0.01
C THR A 71 27.32 -13.43 0.50
N THR A 72 28.31 -13.30 -0.40
CA THR A 72 29.66 -12.87 -0.03
C THR A 72 29.67 -11.46 0.55
N ALA A 73 28.93 -10.53 -0.06
CA ALA A 73 28.82 -9.16 0.44
C ALA A 73 28.20 -9.11 1.84
N LEU A 74 27.10 -9.83 2.05
CA LEU A 74 26.44 -9.93 3.35
C LEU A 74 27.35 -10.53 4.42
N GLN A 75 28.09 -11.61 4.11
CA GLN A 75 29.00 -12.24 5.07
C GLN A 75 30.23 -11.39 5.39
N THR A 76 30.74 -10.64 4.40
CA THR A 76 31.90 -9.76 4.59
C THR A 76 31.60 -8.62 5.57
N ASP A 77 30.37 -8.10 5.53
CA ASP A 77 29.89 -7.03 6.41
C ASP A 77 29.07 -7.58 7.61
N ASP A 78 29.39 -8.81 8.05
CA ASP A 78 28.81 -9.48 9.22
C ASP A 78 27.28 -9.39 9.28
N LEU A 79 26.58 -9.60 8.15
CA LEU A 79 25.12 -9.52 8.03
C LEU A 79 24.52 -8.24 8.62
N SER A 80 25.29 -7.16 8.67
CA SER A 80 24.87 -5.92 9.31
C SER A 80 23.62 -5.36 8.66
N PHE A 81 22.84 -4.58 9.42
CA PHE A 81 21.69 -3.90 8.84
C PHE A 81 22.08 -3.01 7.65
N SER A 82 23.28 -2.45 7.64
CA SER A 82 23.79 -1.66 6.49
C SER A 82 23.99 -2.53 5.26
N ALA A 83 24.54 -3.75 5.41
CA ALA A 83 24.72 -4.69 4.31
C ALA A 83 23.37 -5.16 3.74
N ARG A 84 22.40 -5.44 4.63
CA ARG A 84 21.04 -5.81 4.24
C ARG A 84 20.33 -4.66 3.53
N ASP A 85 20.43 -3.45 4.05
CA ASP A 85 19.87 -2.26 3.42
C ASP A 85 20.46 -2.06 2.02
N ALA A 86 21.77 -2.28 1.83
CA ALA A 86 22.42 -2.17 0.52
C ALA A 86 21.87 -3.15 -0.52
N LEU A 87 21.63 -4.42 -0.15
CA LEU A 87 20.97 -5.40 -1.01
C LEU A 87 19.54 -4.95 -1.37
N ILE A 88 18.75 -4.55 -0.37
CA ILE A 88 17.37 -4.11 -0.56
C ILE A 88 17.32 -2.87 -1.48
N ASP A 89 18.19 -1.89 -1.25
CA ASP A 89 18.29 -0.68 -2.05
C ASP A 89 18.72 -0.96 -3.49
N LYS A 90 19.67 -1.89 -3.68
CA LYS A 90 20.06 -2.36 -5.02
C LYS A 90 18.85 -2.88 -5.77
N LEU A 91 18.06 -3.76 -5.16
CA LEU A 91 16.90 -4.36 -5.82
C LEU A 91 15.76 -3.35 -6.07
N GLN A 92 15.51 -2.43 -5.13
CA GLN A 92 14.42 -1.47 -5.26
C GLN A 92 14.72 -0.29 -6.20
N ASN A 93 15.99 0.09 -6.37
CA ASN A 93 16.35 1.40 -6.94
C ASN A 93 17.40 1.37 -8.05
N SER A 94 18.16 0.29 -8.23
CA SER A 94 19.26 0.27 -9.21
C SER A 94 18.74 0.30 -10.66
N ASN A 95 19.24 1.27 -11.43
CA ASN A 95 19.06 1.36 -12.89
C ASN A 95 20.16 0.63 -13.67
N GLN A 96 21.05 -0.10 -13.00
CA GLN A 96 22.09 -0.86 -13.69
C GLN A 96 21.45 -1.87 -14.63
N PHE A 97 21.99 -1.97 -15.84
CA PHE A 97 21.48 -2.91 -16.82
C PHE A 97 21.68 -4.36 -16.37
N VAL A 98 20.60 -5.13 -16.35
CA VAL A 98 20.58 -6.57 -16.08
C VAL A 98 19.91 -7.25 -17.27
N PRO A 99 20.57 -8.19 -17.98
CA PRO A 99 20.02 -8.77 -19.22
C PRO A 99 18.61 -9.36 -19.08
N VAL A 100 18.30 -9.96 -17.92
CA VAL A 100 17.01 -10.61 -17.66
C VAL A 100 15.90 -9.59 -17.33
N ASP A 101 16.25 -8.49 -16.67
CA ASP A 101 15.29 -7.57 -16.05
C ASP A 101 15.23 -6.18 -16.70
N SER A 102 16.14 -5.90 -17.63
CA SER A 102 16.57 -4.55 -18.03
C SER A 102 17.21 -3.75 -16.89
N SER A 103 16.62 -3.70 -15.69
CA SER A 103 17.26 -3.22 -14.45
C SER A 103 16.51 -3.74 -13.23
N TYR A 104 17.16 -3.79 -12.06
CA TYR A 104 16.48 -4.20 -10.83
C TYR A 104 15.29 -3.30 -10.48
N ARG A 105 15.44 -1.98 -10.67
CA ARG A 105 14.33 -1.03 -10.46
C ARG A 105 13.12 -1.38 -11.35
N ARG A 106 13.34 -1.68 -12.62
CA ARG A 106 12.24 -2.06 -13.54
C ARG A 106 11.59 -3.38 -13.11
N ALA A 107 12.38 -4.38 -12.69
CA ALA A 107 11.84 -5.63 -12.16
C ALA A 107 11.03 -5.43 -10.88
N TYR A 108 11.51 -4.60 -9.95
CA TYR A 108 10.77 -4.23 -8.74
C TYR A 108 9.40 -3.62 -9.07
N HIS A 109 9.36 -2.62 -9.96
CA HIS A 109 8.10 -1.95 -10.32
C HIS A 109 7.13 -2.90 -11.01
N ARG A 110 7.63 -3.74 -11.93
CA ARG A 110 6.81 -4.76 -12.58
C ARG A 110 6.25 -5.76 -11.56
N TRP A 111 7.08 -6.25 -10.65
CA TRP A 111 6.63 -7.19 -9.62
C TRP A 111 5.59 -6.57 -8.69
N PHE A 112 5.83 -5.34 -8.25
CA PHE A 112 4.88 -4.58 -7.44
C PHE A 112 3.53 -4.40 -8.15
N TYR A 113 3.54 -4.11 -9.46
CA TYR A 113 2.33 -4.03 -10.27
C TYR A 113 1.58 -5.38 -10.30
N GLU A 114 2.28 -6.49 -10.55
CA GLU A 114 1.67 -7.83 -10.52
C GLU A 114 1.07 -8.18 -9.15
N GLN A 115 1.76 -7.84 -8.05
CA GLN A 115 1.23 -8.04 -6.68
C GLN A 115 -0.04 -7.22 -6.43
N CYS A 116 -0.08 -5.97 -6.90
CA CYS A 116 -1.29 -5.14 -6.80
C CYS A 116 -2.42 -5.70 -7.66
N LYS A 117 -2.13 -6.17 -8.89
CA LYS A 117 -3.15 -6.81 -9.72
C LYS A 117 -3.72 -8.06 -9.07
N ALA A 118 -2.88 -8.90 -8.47
CA ALA A 118 -3.32 -10.08 -7.72
C ALA A 118 -4.24 -9.71 -6.55
N ARG A 119 -3.94 -8.61 -5.86
CA ARG A 119 -4.74 -8.11 -4.73
C ARG A 119 -6.09 -7.54 -5.15
N PHE A 120 -6.12 -6.69 -6.17
CA PHE A 120 -7.32 -5.90 -6.50
C PHE A 120 -8.12 -6.51 -7.65
N ILE A 121 -7.47 -6.98 -8.71
CA ILE A 121 -8.14 -7.36 -9.97
C ILE A 121 -7.86 -8.82 -10.35
N GLU A 122 -7.71 -9.70 -9.36
CA GLU A 122 -7.52 -11.15 -9.52
C GLU A 122 -6.39 -11.55 -10.49
N GLY A 123 -5.36 -10.70 -10.61
CA GLY A 123 -4.23 -10.93 -11.50
C GLY A 123 -4.55 -10.76 -12.99
N ALA A 124 -5.57 -9.98 -13.34
CA ALA A 124 -5.96 -9.73 -14.73
C ALA A 124 -4.75 -9.39 -15.63
N SER A 125 -4.75 -9.96 -16.84
CA SER A 125 -3.71 -9.66 -17.83
C SER A 125 -3.93 -8.26 -18.42
N ILE A 126 -2.86 -7.67 -18.96
CA ILE A 126 -2.98 -6.39 -19.66
C ILE A 126 -3.92 -6.49 -20.87
N ASP A 127 -3.94 -7.64 -21.54
CA ASP A 127 -4.84 -7.90 -22.66
C ASP A 127 -6.30 -7.92 -22.19
N ALA A 128 -6.59 -8.56 -21.06
CA ALA A 128 -7.93 -8.56 -20.47
C ALA A 128 -8.39 -7.15 -20.07
N ILE A 129 -7.49 -6.35 -19.47
CA ILE A 129 -7.79 -4.93 -19.15
C ILE A 129 -8.07 -4.14 -20.43
N ASN A 130 -7.30 -4.34 -21.49
CA ASN A 130 -7.49 -3.64 -22.76
C ASN A 130 -8.76 -4.09 -23.50
N GLU A 131 -9.16 -5.36 -23.37
CA GLU A 131 -10.37 -5.90 -24.00
C GLU A 131 -11.63 -5.16 -23.51
N GLU A 132 -11.63 -4.67 -22.28
CA GLU A 132 -12.71 -3.87 -21.70
C GLU A 132 -12.96 -2.54 -22.44
N LEU A 133 -11.94 -1.98 -23.10
CA LEU A 133 -12.09 -0.73 -23.85
C LEU A 133 -12.95 -0.90 -25.11
N GLY A 134 -12.96 -2.08 -25.72
CA GLY A 134 -13.63 -2.32 -27.01
C GLY A 134 -15.13 -2.00 -26.98
N PRO A 135 -15.91 -2.64 -26.09
CA PRO A 135 -17.33 -2.36 -25.93
C PRO A 135 -17.64 -0.89 -25.59
N LEU A 136 -16.79 -0.26 -24.78
CA LEU A 136 -16.97 1.15 -24.38
C LEU A 136 -16.81 2.09 -25.58
N TYR A 137 -15.75 1.92 -26.38
CA TYR A 137 -15.53 2.72 -27.59
C TYR A 137 -16.62 2.50 -28.64
N PHE A 138 -17.14 1.27 -28.75
CA PHE A 138 -18.27 0.98 -29.63
C PHE A 138 -19.53 1.72 -29.20
N GLY A 139 -19.88 1.67 -27.90
CA GLY A 139 -21.02 2.41 -27.34
C GLY A 139 -20.90 3.92 -27.56
N LEU A 140 -19.70 4.47 -27.33
CA LEU A 140 -19.43 5.89 -27.52
C LEU A 140 -19.61 6.30 -28.99
N SER A 141 -19.12 5.47 -29.92
CA SER A 141 -19.25 5.71 -31.36
C SER A 141 -20.71 5.70 -31.82
N LEU A 142 -21.55 4.84 -31.23
CA LEU A 142 -22.98 4.78 -31.52
C LEU A 142 -23.70 6.07 -31.09
N LEU A 143 -23.45 6.55 -29.87
CA LEU A 143 -24.04 7.81 -29.37
C LEU A 143 -23.64 9.00 -30.24
N VAL A 144 -22.35 9.09 -30.61
CA VAL A 144 -21.85 10.12 -31.53
C VAL A 144 -22.54 10.04 -32.90
N ALA A 145 -22.72 8.84 -33.46
CA ALA A 145 -23.41 8.65 -34.74
C ALA A 145 -24.89 9.03 -34.68
N GLN A 146 -25.52 8.92 -33.52
CA GLN A 146 -26.90 9.36 -33.26
C GLN A 146 -27.00 10.87 -32.95
N GLY A 147 -25.86 11.56 -32.79
CA GLY A 147 -25.81 12.97 -32.41
C GLY A 147 -26.00 13.22 -30.91
N ASP A 148 -26.01 12.18 -30.07
CA ASP A 148 -26.08 12.31 -28.63
C ASP A 148 -24.67 12.44 -28.03
N THR A 149 -24.31 13.68 -27.70
CA THR A 149 -22.99 14.05 -27.17
C THR A 149 -23.08 14.80 -25.84
N SER A 150 -24.23 14.70 -25.18
CA SER A 150 -24.52 15.43 -23.94
C SER A 150 -25.35 14.65 -22.93
N SER A 151 -25.73 13.40 -23.23
CA SER A 151 -26.44 12.54 -22.28
C SER A 151 -25.54 12.05 -21.14
N ALA A 152 -26.18 11.59 -20.06
CA ALA A 152 -25.49 10.92 -18.97
C ALA A 152 -24.74 9.67 -19.45
N ASP A 153 -25.33 8.91 -20.39
CA ASP A 153 -24.71 7.72 -20.97
C ASP A 153 -23.43 8.07 -21.75
N TYR A 154 -23.43 9.17 -22.50
CA TYR A 154 -22.25 9.67 -23.21
C TYR A 154 -21.10 9.97 -22.24
N PHE A 155 -21.39 10.72 -21.18
CA PHE A 155 -20.37 11.07 -20.18
C PHE A 155 -19.92 9.86 -19.34
N GLY A 156 -20.82 8.93 -19.02
CA GLY A 156 -20.48 7.70 -18.30
C GLY A 156 -19.54 6.79 -19.09
N LEU A 157 -19.71 6.70 -20.41
CA LEU A 157 -18.78 5.96 -21.27
C LEU A 157 -17.40 6.63 -21.35
N LEU A 158 -17.35 7.96 -21.41
CA LEU A 158 -16.08 8.70 -21.37
C LEU A 158 -15.33 8.48 -20.05
N GLU A 159 -16.03 8.55 -18.92
CA GLU A 159 -15.46 8.29 -17.59
C GLU A 159 -14.91 6.87 -17.49
N ALA A 160 -15.68 5.86 -17.89
CA ALA A 160 -15.23 4.46 -17.85
C ALA A 160 -13.99 4.19 -18.73
N ILE A 161 -13.88 4.85 -19.89
CA ILE A 161 -12.69 4.79 -20.75
C ILE A 161 -11.50 5.47 -20.06
N GLU A 162 -11.72 6.62 -19.42
CA GLU A 162 -10.67 7.32 -18.69
C GLU A 162 -10.15 6.48 -17.51
N ASP A 163 -11.03 5.84 -16.76
CA ASP A 163 -10.70 4.94 -15.64
C ASP A 163 -9.75 3.81 -16.06
N LEU A 164 -10.09 3.10 -17.14
CA LEU A 164 -9.24 2.04 -17.68
C LEU A 164 -7.90 2.57 -18.18
N ASN A 165 -7.87 3.73 -18.85
CA ASN A 165 -6.62 4.35 -19.28
C ASN A 165 -5.76 4.80 -18.08
N ARG A 166 -6.37 5.27 -16.98
CA ARG A 166 -5.68 5.59 -15.73
C ARG A 166 -5.07 4.35 -15.09
N LEU A 167 -5.75 3.20 -15.13
CA LEU A 167 -5.22 1.91 -14.70
C LEU A 167 -4.05 1.46 -15.59
N ILE A 168 -4.22 1.47 -16.92
CA ILE A 168 -3.19 1.04 -17.89
C ILE A 168 -1.90 1.86 -17.75
N SER A 169 -2.02 3.16 -17.50
CA SER A 169 -0.87 4.06 -17.31
C SER A 169 -0.26 4.02 -15.91
N ALA A 170 -0.91 3.36 -14.92
CA ALA A 170 -0.49 3.41 -13.53
C ALA A 170 0.92 2.86 -13.29
N ASP A 171 1.28 1.74 -13.92
CA ASP A 171 2.63 1.13 -13.82
C ASP A 171 3.73 2.12 -14.18
N THR A 172 3.59 2.74 -15.36
CA THR A 172 4.57 3.70 -15.87
C THR A 172 4.64 4.96 -15.01
N LEU A 173 3.48 5.49 -14.58
CA LEU A 173 3.43 6.71 -13.76
C LEU A 173 4.00 6.46 -12.35
N TYR A 174 3.77 5.30 -11.77
CA TYR A 174 4.34 4.94 -10.47
C TYR A 174 5.85 4.71 -10.56
N GLU A 175 6.32 4.04 -11.61
CA GLU A 175 7.75 3.89 -11.87
C GLU A 175 8.42 5.27 -11.96
N GLN A 176 7.84 6.21 -12.72
CA GLN A 176 8.37 7.56 -12.91
C GLN A 176 8.22 8.47 -11.68
N GLY A 177 7.51 8.03 -10.64
CA GLY A 177 7.26 8.81 -9.43
C GLY A 177 6.21 9.92 -9.60
N ASN A 178 5.39 9.85 -10.65
CA ASN A 178 4.31 10.80 -10.92
C ASN A 178 3.07 10.55 -10.05
N ILE A 179 2.89 9.32 -9.57
CA ILE A 179 1.87 8.95 -8.60
C ILE A 179 2.52 8.18 -7.45
N ASP A 180 1.96 8.32 -6.26
CA ASP A 180 2.36 7.54 -5.10
C ASP A 180 1.60 6.20 -5.02
N VAL A 181 1.94 5.39 -4.02
CA VAL A 181 1.33 4.08 -3.84
C VAL A 181 -0.17 4.16 -3.52
N ILE A 182 -0.64 5.28 -2.96
CA ILE A 182 -2.03 5.47 -2.56
C ILE A 182 -2.89 5.73 -3.78
N GLU A 183 -2.45 6.63 -4.67
CA GLU A 183 -3.11 6.86 -5.96
C GLU A 183 -3.03 5.63 -6.87
N PHE A 184 -1.93 4.88 -6.81
CA PHE A 184 -1.80 3.60 -7.52
C PHE A 184 -2.85 2.58 -7.06
N SER A 185 -3.01 2.38 -5.74
CA SER A 185 -4.05 1.51 -5.18
C SER A 185 -5.45 1.99 -5.52
N ARG A 186 -5.70 3.31 -5.56
CA ARG A 186 -6.99 3.86 -5.97
C ARG A 186 -7.35 3.44 -7.40
N ARG A 187 -6.42 3.60 -8.35
CA ARG A 187 -6.62 3.22 -9.77
C ARG A 187 -6.86 1.73 -9.96
N MET A 188 -6.27 0.89 -9.10
CA MET A 188 -6.51 -0.56 -9.09
C MET A 188 -7.96 -0.93 -8.73
N ALA A 189 -8.65 -0.11 -7.92
CA ALA A 189 -10.05 -0.31 -7.56
C ALA A 189 -11.04 0.55 -8.36
N ASP A 190 -10.58 1.62 -9.00
CA ASP A 190 -11.40 2.56 -9.79
C ASP A 190 -11.39 2.20 -11.28
N ASN A 191 -11.97 1.05 -11.63
CA ASN A 191 -12.06 0.59 -13.02
C ASN A 191 -13.11 -0.51 -13.23
N ALA A 192 -13.48 -0.73 -14.48
CA ALA A 192 -14.50 -1.71 -14.88
C ALA A 192 -14.11 -3.18 -14.59
N VAL A 193 -12.82 -3.52 -14.52
CA VAL A 193 -12.37 -4.88 -14.19
C VAL A 193 -12.68 -5.19 -12.73
N TYR A 194 -12.32 -4.27 -11.83
CA TYR A 194 -12.64 -4.37 -10.40
C TYR A 194 -14.16 -4.40 -10.16
N ASP A 195 -14.92 -3.60 -10.91
CA ASP A 195 -16.39 -3.61 -10.84
C ASP A 195 -16.97 -4.97 -11.25
N LYS A 196 -16.46 -5.58 -12.33
CA LYS A 196 -16.93 -6.90 -12.82
C LYS A 196 -16.66 -8.02 -11.83
N ILE A 197 -15.47 -8.02 -11.23
CA ILE A 197 -15.09 -9.01 -10.20
C ILE A 197 -16.06 -8.93 -9.02
N ASN A 198 -16.38 -7.71 -8.59
CA ASN A 198 -17.24 -7.50 -7.44
C ASN A 198 -18.74 -7.59 -7.78
N MET A 199 -19.13 -7.44 -9.04
CA MET A 199 -20.49 -7.63 -9.59
C MET A 199 -21.57 -6.65 -9.13
N ASN A 200 -21.54 -6.12 -7.91
CA ASN A 200 -22.53 -5.20 -7.37
C ASN A 200 -21.96 -4.33 -6.23
N ALA A 201 -22.69 -3.28 -5.85
CA ALA A 201 -22.26 -2.36 -4.81
C ALA A 201 -22.04 -3.01 -3.43
N PHE A 202 -22.80 -4.06 -3.09
CA PHE A 202 -22.63 -4.76 -1.80
C PHE A 202 -21.23 -5.39 -1.72
N ASN A 203 -20.87 -6.16 -2.74
CA ASN A 203 -19.56 -6.79 -2.83
C ASN A 203 -18.46 -5.75 -2.99
N PHE A 204 -18.65 -4.72 -3.83
CA PHE A 204 -17.68 -3.66 -4.05
C PHE A 204 -17.31 -2.92 -2.75
N VAL A 205 -18.29 -2.55 -1.93
CA VAL A 205 -18.03 -1.89 -0.64
C VAL A 205 -17.27 -2.83 0.30
N ASN A 206 -17.66 -4.11 0.38
CA ASN A 206 -16.92 -5.07 1.22
C ASN A 206 -15.49 -5.31 0.73
N ALA A 207 -15.31 -5.45 -0.58
CA ALA A 207 -14.01 -5.67 -1.21
C ALA A 207 -13.10 -4.48 -1.02
N THR A 208 -13.56 -3.25 -1.24
CA THR A 208 -12.72 -2.05 -1.01
C THR A 208 -12.27 -1.90 0.45
N PHE A 209 -13.09 -2.28 1.43
CA PHE A 209 -12.67 -2.32 2.84
C PHE A 209 -11.63 -3.41 3.11
N ASN A 210 -11.81 -4.60 2.53
CA ASN A 210 -10.82 -5.67 2.66
C ASN A 210 -9.50 -5.31 1.97
N ASP A 211 -9.59 -4.84 0.73
CA ASP A 211 -8.46 -4.59 -0.14
C ASP A 211 -7.73 -3.32 0.24
N PHE A 212 -8.34 -2.33 0.89
CA PHE A 212 -7.60 -1.18 1.44
C PHE A 212 -7.19 -1.36 2.90
N TYR A 213 -8.05 -1.94 3.75
CA TYR A 213 -7.88 -1.90 5.21
C TYR A 213 -7.76 -3.27 5.88
N HIS A 214 -7.82 -4.38 5.13
CA HIS A 214 -7.72 -5.74 5.65
C HIS A 214 -8.75 -6.08 6.74
N ARG A 215 -9.96 -5.52 6.60
CA ARG A 215 -11.12 -5.76 7.47
C ARG A 215 -12.43 -5.58 6.69
N PHE A 216 -13.53 -6.03 7.29
CA PHE A 216 -14.87 -5.69 6.81
C PHE A 216 -15.32 -4.32 7.35
N PRO A 217 -16.25 -3.63 6.65
CA PRO A 217 -16.87 -2.43 7.16
C PRO A 217 -17.77 -2.74 8.36
N THR A 218 -17.87 -1.79 9.28
CA THR A 218 -18.96 -1.75 10.26
C THR A 218 -20.29 -1.48 9.55
N GLN A 219 -21.41 -1.76 10.21
CA GLN A 219 -22.74 -1.53 9.61
C GLN A 219 -22.95 -0.07 9.17
N ASN A 220 -22.45 0.90 9.93
CA ASN A 220 -22.56 2.32 9.57
C ASN A 220 -21.70 2.62 8.34
N GLU A 221 -20.42 2.21 8.34
CA GLU A 221 -19.53 2.39 7.20
C GLU A 221 -20.09 1.77 5.92
N PHE A 222 -20.61 0.54 6.01
CA PHE A 222 -21.24 -0.15 4.89
C PHE A 222 -22.44 0.64 4.36
N THR A 223 -23.35 1.06 5.26
CA THR A 223 -24.56 1.81 4.87
C THR A 223 -24.20 3.12 4.17
N ARG A 224 -23.16 3.83 4.64
CA ARG A 224 -22.71 5.09 4.04
C ARG A 224 -22.01 4.88 2.71
N GLY A 225 -21.11 3.89 2.62
CA GLY A 225 -20.42 3.54 1.38
C GLY A 225 -21.40 3.06 0.31
N TYR A 226 -22.33 2.17 0.67
CA TYR A 226 -23.34 1.64 -0.23
C TYR A 226 -24.22 2.75 -0.81
N ALA A 227 -24.63 3.73 0.00
CA ALA A 227 -25.41 4.88 -0.49
C ALA A 227 -24.68 5.68 -1.57
N MET A 228 -23.38 5.93 -1.40
CA MET A 228 -22.57 6.65 -2.38
C MET A 228 -22.33 5.84 -3.66
N VAL A 229 -22.10 4.53 -3.53
CA VAL A 229 -21.72 3.65 -4.66
C VAL A 229 -22.94 3.25 -5.50
N GLU A 230 -24.04 2.84 -4.84
CA GLU A 230 -25.23 2.32 -5.54
C GLU A 230 -26.16 3.44 -6.01
N TYR A 231 -26.41 4.44 -5.15
CA TYR A 231 -27.46 5.43 -5.37
C TYR A 231 -26.94 6.81 -5.77
N ASN A 232 -25.61 7.02 -5.77
CA ASN A 232 -25.00 8.35 -5.86
C ASN A 232 -25.58 9.33 -4.82
N ASP A 233 -25.98 8.79 -3.65
CA ASP A 233 -26.55 9.59 -2.58
C ASP A 233 -25.45 10.27 -1.78
N THR A 234 -25.75 11.48 -1.31
CA THR A 234 -24.85 12.20 -0.41
C THR A 234 -24.82 11.53 0.96
N ALA A 235 -23.63 11.09 1.37
CA ALA A 235 -23.40 10.52 2.69
C ALA A 235 -22.05 10.98 3.27
N GLN A 236 -21.85 10.76 4.58
CA GLN A 236 -20.60 11.07 5.25
C GLN A 236 -19.90 9.78 5.69
N LEU A 237 -18.61 9.63 5.36
CA LEU A 237 -17.75 8.52 5.74
C LEU A 237 -16.38 9.09 6.17
N PHE A 238 -15.84 8.63 7.30
CA PHE A 238 -14.58 9.15 7.88
C PHE A 238 -14.52 10.68 8.02
N GLY A 239 -15.66 11.31 8.31
CA GLY A 239 -15.77 12.77 8.43
C GLY A 239 -15.85 13.53 7.11
N GLN A 240 -15.71 12.86 5.97
CA GLN A 240 -15.78 13.45 4.63
C GLN A 240 -17.12 13.17 3.95
N THR A 241 -17.61 14.12 3.15
CA THR A 241 -18.83 13.97 2.37
C THR A 241 -18.52 13.42 0.99
N GLY A 242 -19.21 12.35 0.60
CA GLY A 242 -19.16 11.78 -0.74
C GLY A 242 -20.58 11.64 -1.32
N PHE A 243 -20.66 11.50 -2.64
CA PHE A 243 -21.90 11.53 -3.40
C PHE A 243 -21.84 10.69 -4.70
N SER A 244 -20.81 9.85 -4.84
CA SER A 244 -20.61 8.96 -5.99
C SER A 244 -19.61 7.87 -5.64
N LYS A 245 -19.52 6.82 -6.48
CA LYS A 245 -18.46 5.80 -6.39
C LYS A 245 -17.06 6.42 -6.39
N ASN A 246 -16.81 7.39 -7.28
CA ASN A 246 -15.52 8.05 -7.39
C ASN A 246 -15.15 8.81 -6.10
N THR A 247 -16.08 9.63 -5.56
CA THR A 247 -15.83 10.34 -4.29
C THR A 247 -15.71 9.39 -3.10
N TYR A 248 -16.45 8.27 -3.09
CA TYR A 248 -16.27 7.21 -2.10
C TYR A 248 -14.83 6.65 -2.11
N LEU A 249 -14.30 6.28 -3.28
CA LEU A 249 -12.93 5.78 -3.38
C LEU A 249 -11.89 6.82 -2.95
N HIS A 250 -12.10 8.10 -3.28
CA HIS A 250 -11.24 9.19 -2.80
C HIS A 250 -11.27 9.31 -1.27
N ILE A 251 -12.43 9.19 -0.63
CA ILE A 251 -12.56 9.19 0.84
C ILE A 251 -11.80 8.00 1.43
N MET A 252 -11.93 6.82 0.83
CA MET A 252 -11.25 5.60 1.30
C MET A 252 -9.73 5.78 1.31
N VAL A 253 -9.14 6.12 0.15
CA VAL A 253 -7.67 6.23 0.07
C VAL A 253 -7.09 7.43 0.83
N SER A 254 -7.94 8.40 1.20
CA SER A 254 -7.54 9.55 2.03
C SER A 254 -7.64 9.27 3.54
N SER A 255 -8.22 8.14 3.95
CA SER A 255 -8.33 7.76 5.35
C SER A 255 -6.96 7.42 5.94
N PRO A 256 -6.66 7.77 7.22
CA PRO A 256 -5.47 7.29 7.91
C PRO A 256 -5.34 5.75 7.91
N GLU A 257 -6.47 5.05 7.88
CA GLU A 257 -6.54 3.59 7.82
C GLU A 257 -5.92 3.01 6.54
N MET A 258 -5.88 3.77 5.43
CA MET A 258 -5.22 3.34 4.20
C MET A 258 -3.72 3.08 4.41
N TYR A 259 -3.06 3.95 5.19
CA TYR A 259 -1.63 3.80 5.48
C TYR A 259 -1.35 2.59 6.37
N GLU A 260 -2.19 2.37 7.38
CA GLU A 260 -2.10 1.17 8.22
C GLU A 260 -2.38 -0.09 7.42
N GLY A 261 -3.37 -0.06 6.51
CA GLY A 261 -3.68 -1.16 5.61
C GLY A 261 -2.50 -1.56 4.72
N MET A 262 -1.76 -0.60 4.18
CA MET A 262 -0.54 -0.89 3.41
C MET A 262 0.57 -1.50 4.29
N ILE A 263 0.72 -1.07 5.54
CA ILE A 263 1.66 -1.70 6.48
C ILE A 263 1.22 -3.14 6.78
N ILE A 264 -0.07 -3.37 7.03
CA ILE A 264 -0.62 -4.73 7.23
C ILE A 264 -0.32 -5.60 6.02
N TRP A 265 -0.55 -5.10 4.81
CA TRP A 265 -0.24 -5.82 3.59
C TRP A 265 1.23 -6.23 3.52
N ALA A 266 2.15 -5.29 3.76
CA ALA A 266 3.59 -5.58 3.72
C ALA A 266 3.98 -6.69 4.70
N TYR A 267 3.45 -6.66 5.92
CA TYR A 267 3.69 -7.71 6.92
C TYR A 267 3.09 -9.05 6.52
N GLN A 268 1.89 -9.06 5.95
CA GLN A 268 1.26 -10.29 5.48
C GLN A 268 2.01 -10.91 4.30
N THR A 269 2.53 -10.10 3.37
CA THR A 269 3.28 -10.61 2.23
C THR A 269 4.68 -11.06 2.60
N LEU A 270 5.38 -10.33 3.48
CA LEU A 270 6.80 -10.58 3.78
C LEU A 270 7.04 -11.52 4.97
N LEU A 271 6.10 -11.56 5.92
CA LEU A 271 6.21 -12.34 7.17
C LEU A 271 5.02 -13.27 7.43
N ALA A 272 4.02 -13.31 6.53
CA ALA A 272 2.83 -14.14 6.68
C ALA A 272 2.05 -13.93 7.99
N ARG A 273 2.11 -12.73 8.58
CA ARG A 273 1.38 -12.34 9.80
C ARG A 273 0.92 -10.89 9.75
N LYS A 274 0.03 -10.51 10.68
CA LYS A 274 -0.29 -9.09 10.90
C LYS A 274 0.81 -8.41 11.74
N PRO A 275 1.04 -7.10 11.55
CA PRO A 275 1.93 -6.34 12.41
C PRO A 275 1.37 -6.23 13.82
N THR A 276 2.25 -6.10 14.79
CA THR A 276 1.91 -5.71 16.16
C THR A 276 1.62 -4.21 16.24
N THR A 277 0.97 -3.77 17.32
CA THR A 277 0.70 -2.33 17.56
C THR A 277 1.98 -1.49 17.54
N GLN A 278 3.08 -2.03 18.06
CA GLN A 278 4.36 -1.30 18.12
C GLN A 278 4.97 -1.13 16.72
N GLU A 279 4.87 -2.15 15.87
CA GLU A 279 5.36 -2.10 14.48
C GLU A 279 4.59 -1.07 13.66
N VAL A 280 3.26 -1.07 13.76
CA VAL A 280 2.41 -0.05 13.13
C VAL A 280 2.77 1.34 13.65
N TYR A 281 2.86 1.52 14.97
CA TYR A 281 3.21 2.80 15.59
C TYR A 281 4.58 3.33 15.13
N THR A 282 5.53 2.45 14.86
CA THR A 282 6.87 2.82 14.41
C THR A 282 6.90 3.28 12.95
N LEU A 283 6.14 2.61 12.07
CA LEU A 283 6.17 2.85 10.62
C LEU A 283 5.21 3.96 10.18
N LEU A 284 4.05 4.06 10.81
CA LEU A 284 2.94 4.91 10.37
C LEU A 284 3.29 6.42 10.28
N PRO A 285 4.00 7.05 11.24
CA PRO A 285 4.26 8.49 11.18
C PRO A 285 5.09 8.92 9.97
N ARG A 286 6.10 8.11 9.61
CA ARG A 286 6.93 8.40 8.44
C ARG A 286 6.16 8.11 7.16
N PHE A 287 5.52 6.95 7.07
CA PHE A 287 4.82 6.52 5.86
C PHE A 287 3.62 7.42 5.50
N THR A 288 2.92 7.97 6.50
CA THR A 288 1.85 8.97 6.27
C THR A 288 2.37 10.27 5.67
N THR A 289 3.65 10.58 5.86
CA THR A 289 4.29 11.81 5.37
C THR A 289 4.91 11.62 3.99
N ASP A 290 5.74 10.58 3.81
CA ASP A 290 6.52 10.38 2.58
C ASP A 290 5.83 9.47 1.56
N ARG A 291 4.86 8.66 1.99
CA ARG A 291 4.14 7.66 1.17
C ARG A 291 5.08 6.67 0.49
N ASN A 292 6.28 6.47 1.04
CA ASN A 292 7.31 5.63 0.45
C ASN A 292 7.14 4.17 0.90
N PHE A 293 6.42 3.38 0.10
CA PHE A 293 6.21 1.98 0.41
C PHE A 293 7.50 1.14 0.40
N LYS A 294 8.52 1.55 -0.36
CA LYS A 294 9.83 0.89 -0.38
C LYS A 294 10.50 0.90 1.00
N ASP A 295 10.34 2.00 1.74
CA ASP A 295 10.87 2.14 3.10
C ASP A 295 10.13 1.24 4.10
N VAL A 296 8.81 1.06 3.95
CA VAL A 296 8.03 0.11 4.74
C VAL A 296 8.53 -1.32 4.51
N GLN A 297 8.71 -1.72 3.25
CA GLN A 297 9.26 -3.04 2.91
C GLN A 297 10.67 -3.22 3.48
N LYS A 298 11.55 -2.22 3.30
CA LYS A 298 12.93 -2.27 3.82
C LYS A 298 12.98 -2.44 5.33
N ALA A 299 12.13 -1.73 6.06
CA ALA A 299 12.06 -1.82 7.51
C ALA A 299 11.71 -3.22 8.01
N ILE A 300 10.98 -4.01 7.22
CA ILE A 300 10.61 -5.39 7.53
C ILE A 300 11.71 -6.37 7.08
N ILE A 301 12.14 -6.26 5.82
CA ILE A 301 13.07 -7.21 5.17
C ILE A 301 14.43 -7.22 5.88
N ARG A 302 14.90 -6.08 6.38
CA ARG A 302 16.20 -5.99 7.07
C ARG A 302 16.26 -6.74 8.40
N THR A 303 15.12 -7.12 8.99
CA THR A 303 15.06 -7.67 10.35
C THR A 303 15.57 -9.11 10.44
N ASP A 304 16.00 -9.52 11.64
CA ASP A 304 16.40 -10.91 11.89
C ASP A 304 15.23 -11.88 11.74
N GLU A 305 14.02 -11.46 12.13
CA GLU A 305 12.80 -12.26 11.94
C GLU A 305 12.56 -12.63 10.47
N TYR A 306 12.75 -11.65 9.57
CA TYR A 306 12.58 -11.91 8.14
C TYR A 306 13.66 -12.87 7.61
N GLY A 307 14.90 -12.71 8.08
CA GLY A 307 16.05 -13.49 7.63
C GLY A 307 16.27 -14.83 8.35
N HIS A 308 15.51 -15.09 9.41
CA HIS A 308 15.72 -16.23 10.30
C HIS A 308 17.15 -16.30 10.84
N PHE A 309 17.66 -15.15 11.30
CA PHE A 309 19.02 -15.02 11.86
C PHE A 309 19.06 -15.09 13.39
N ASP A 310 17.93 -15.40 14.01
CA ASP A 310 17.71 -15.62 15.44
C ASP A 310 18.07 -17.03 15.92
#